data_AF-A0A935AEU1-F1
#
_entry.id   AF-A0A935AEU1-F1
#
_cell.length_a   1.000
_cell.length_b   1.000
_cell.length_c   1.000
_cell.angle_alpha   90.00
_cell.angle_beta   90.00
_cell.angle_gamma   90.00
#
_symmetry.space_group_name_H-M   'P 1'
#
loop_
_entity.id
_entity.type
_entity.pdbx_description
1 polymer ?
#
loop_
_entity_poly.entity_id
_entity_poly.type
_entity_poly.pdbx_seq_one_letter_code
_entity_poly.pdbx_strand_id
1 'polypeptide(L)'
;MEAHASSRRLPAPLLCLLPLLLTSTDALAWGLYTHVYFAQLLLWAIPLADPALRRLARRHPQGVMAGACLPDVALTARSAGAEALTSSHRWPQLHALMDAARSDAEHAAVLGYASHLMADIIAHNHFVPAHERLWFESDITTHVAVEWAMDRHVAGHLFSRPADLLEAERDTLIPLMARAFQSPPENVGQALATLTRGESWLRSSHVHAGLYHAARLVDRRVQRRFNLYLNHTGRRLGQLGRLLEGELPGWTAEVEPLAARARLGGTPNRILRACLPLPEDLFLRA
;
A
#
# COMPACT_ATOMS: atom_id res chain seq x y z
N MET A 1 -35.72 34.49 27.74
CA MET A 1 -34.52 33.66 27.97
C MET A 1 -34.42 32.71 26.78
N GLU A 2 -33.87 33.20 25.67
CA GLU A 2 -33.69 32.40 24.44
C GLU A 2 -32.34 31.69 24.52
N ALA A 3 -32.34 30.36 24.48
CA ALA A 3 -31.14 29.55 24.44
C ALA A 3 -30.64 29.48 22.98
N HIS A 4 -29.58 30.21 22.66
CA HIS A 4 -28.84 30.05 21.42
C HIS A 4 -28.18 28.67 21.37
N ALA A 5 -28.77 27.76 20.59
CA ALA A 5 -28.13 26.51 20.19
C ALA A 5 -26.98 26.85 19.22
N SER A 6 -25.76 26.88 19.75
CA SER A 6 -24.53 26.98 18.95
C SER A 6 -24.39 25.73 18.08
N SER A 7 -24.88 25.81 16.84
CA SER A 7 -24.59 24.81 15.80
C SER A 7 -23.08 24.77 15.58
N ARG A 8 -22.42 23.76 16.15
CA ARG A 8 -21.01 23.48 15.89
C ARG A 8 -20.91 23.02 14.44
N ARG A 9 -20.65 23.97 13.54
CA ARG A 9 -20.31 23.64 12.15
C ARG A 9 -19.04 22.80 12.18
N LEU A 10 -19.16 21.55 11.75
CA LEU A 10 -18.00 20.69 11.52
C LEU A 10 -17.08 21.40 10.51
N PRO A 11 -15.75 21.40 10.70
CA PRO A 11 -14.83 22.01 9.76
C PRO A 11 -15.03 21.40 8.37
N ALA A 12 -15.11 22.22 7.32
CA ALA A 12 -15.22 21.79 5.93
C ALA A 12 -14.29 20.60 5.52
N PRO A 13 -13.02 20.49 5.99
CA PRO A 13 -12.18 19.33 5.67
C PRO A 13 -12.67 18.00 6.27
N LEU A 14 -13.39 18.01 7.40
CA LEU A 14 -14.01 16.80 7.97
C LEU A 14 -15.19 16.29 7.12
N LEU A 15 -15.92 17.20 6.47
CA LEU A 15 -16.99 16.82 5.55
C LEU A 15 -16.45 16.20 4.25
N CYS A 16 -15.26 16.58 3.80
CA CYS A 16 -14.61 15.99 2.62
C CYS A 16 -14.09 14.57 2.83
N LEU A 17 -13.93 14.12 4.08
CA LEU A 17 -13.45 12.77 4.44
C LEU A 17 -14.59 11.75 4.60
N LEU A 18 -15.82 12.20 4.84
CA LEU A 18 -16.99 11.33 4.97
C LEU A 18 -17.27 10.49 3.71
N PRO A 19 -17.15 11.02 2.48
CA PRO A 19 -17.24 10.20 1.27
C PRO A 19 -16.09 9.20 1.13
N LEU A 20 -14.86 9.55 1.56
CA LEU A 20 -13.71 8.64 1.55
C LEU A 20 -13.86 7.44 2.50
N LEU A 21 -14.65 7.59 3.56
CA LEU A 21 -14.97 6.51 4.51
C LEU A 21 -16.19 5.67 4.10
N LEU A 22 -17.03 6.18 3.19
CA LEU A 22 -18.33 5.58 2.85
C LEU A 22 -18.39 5.00 1.44
N THR A 23 -17.43 5.30 0.57
CA THR A 23 -17.38 4.76 -0.79
C THR A 23 -15.96 4.38 -1.18
N SER A 24 -15.51 3.21 -0.76
CA SER A 24 -14.75 2.33 -1.65
C SER A 24 -14.59 0.94 -1.06
N THR A 25 -15.35 -0.03 -1.57
CA THR A 25 -14.94 -1.43 -1.53
C THR A 25 -13.71 -1.68 -2.41
N ASP A 26 -13.44 -0.77 -3.37
CA ASP A 26 -12.40 -0.87 -4.40
C ASP A 26 -11.15 -0.01 -4.09
N ALA A 27 -11.03 0.54 -2.87
CA ALA A 27 -9.92 1.42 -2.51
C ALA A 27 -9.63 1.37 -1.00
N LEU A 28 -9.43 0.15 -0.49
CA LEU A 28 -8.89 -0.07 0.85
C LEU A 28 -7.42 -0.45 0.73
N ALA A 29 -6.60 0.58 0.52
CA ALA A 29 -5.16 0.51 0.70
C ALA A 29 -4.71 1.88 1.21
N TRP A 30 -4.30 1.99 2.47
CA TRP A 30 -3.39 3.05 2.86
C TRP A 30 -2.37 2.58 3.89
N GLY A 31 -1.22 2.16 3.35
CA GLY A 31 -0.01 1.80 4.08
C GLY A 31 1.26 2.30 3.39
N LEU A 32 1.27 3.56 2.88
CA LEU A 32 2.36 4.09 2.04
C LEU A 32 3.75 3.93 2.67
N TYR A 33 3.85 4.06 4.00
CA TYR A 33 5.12 3.89 4.69
C TYR A 33 5.60 2.43 4.63
N THR A 34 4.68 1.49 4.73
CA THR A 34 4.96 0.05 4.63
C THR A 34 5.47 -0.33 3.24
N HIS A 35 4.87 0.21 2.17
CA HIS A 35 5.34 -0.04 0.81
C HIS A 35 6.71 0.60 0.53
N VAL A 36 6.93 1.83 0.99
CA VAL A 36 8.26 2.47 0.91
C VAL A 36 9.28 1.68 1.72
N TYR A 37 8.92 1.15 2.90
CA TYR A 37 9.80 0.27 3.68
C TYR A 37 10.21 -0.98 2.89
N PHE A 38 9.27 -1.64 2.21
CA PHE A 38 9.59 -2.82 1.39
C PHE A 38 10.43 -2.47 0.16
N ALA A 39 10.15 -1.36 -0.52
CA ALA A 39 10.98 -0.85 -1.60
C ALA A 39 12.41 -0.49 -1.13
N GLN A 40 12.54 0.05 0.08
CA GLN A 40 13.83 0.29 0.73
C GLN A 40 14.55 -1.03 1.03
N LEU A 41 13.86 -2.06 1.53
CA LEU A 41 14.47 -3.38 1.71
C LEU A 41 14.93 -3.99 0.37
N LEU A 42 14.17 -3.75 -0.70
CA LEU A 42 14.51 -4.22 -2.05
C LEU A 42 15.86 -3.67 -2.52
N LEU A 43 16.10 -2.41 -2.21
CA LEU A 43 17.33 -1.69 -2.56
C LEU A 43 18.57 -2.19 -1.77
N TRP A 44 18.39 -2.63 -0.52
CA TRP A 44 19.49 -2.83 0.43
C TRP A 44 19.75 -4.29 0.81
N ALA A 45 18.70 -5.10 0.91
CA ALA A 45 18.76 -6.40 1.59
C ALA A 45 18.25 -7.57 0.75
N ILE A 46 17.44 -7.31 -0.27
CA ILE A 46 16.87 -8.37 -1.11
C ILE A 46 17.83 -8.65 -2.27
N PRO A 47 18.34 -9.87 -2.41
CA PRO A 47 19.22 -10.23 -3.51
C PRO A 47 18.39 -10.38 -4.79
N LEU A 48 18.15 -9.27 -5.49
CA LEU A 48 17.64 -9.32 -6.86
C LEU A 48 18.58 -10.19 -7.71
N ALA A 49 18.06 -11.28 -8.23
CA ALA A 49 18.82 -12.25 -9.02
C ALA A 49 19.39 -11.61 -10.28
N ASP A 50 18.58 -10.79 -10.96
CA ASP A 50 19.01 -10.05 -12.15
C ASP A 50 19.97 -8.88 -11.78
N PRO A 51 21.23 -8.91 -12.26
CA PRO A 51 22.17 -7.82 -12.08
C PRO A 51 21.72 -6.49 -12.71
N ALA A 52 20.91 -6.51 -13.76
CA ALA A 52 20.39 -5.31 -14.43
C ALA A 52 19.39 -4.58 -13.52
N LEU A 53 18.40 -5.30 -12.99
CA LEU A 53 17.45 -4.76 -12.01
C LEU A 53 18.17 -4.21 -10.77
N ARG A 54 19.20 -4.91 -10.27
CA ARG A 54 20.00 -4.42 -9.14
C ARG A 54 20.74 -3.12 -9.45
N ARG A 55 21.30 -2.97 -10.66
CA ARG A 55 21.96 -1.72 -11.07
C ARG A 55 20.96 -0.59 -11.22
N LEU A 56 19.81 -0.87 -11.84
CA LEU A 56 18.71 0.06 -12.01
C LEU A 56 18.23 0.62 -10.67
N ALA A 57 17.91 -0.28 -9.74
CA ALA A 57 17.43 0.07 -8.41
C ALA A 57 18.45 0.94 -7.65
N ARG A 58 19.75 0.63 -7.74
CA ARG A 58 20.82 1.42 -7.11
C ARG A 58 21.03 2.80 -7.74
N ARG A 59 20.76 2.96 -9.03
CA ARG A 59 20.89 4.24 -9.74
C ARG A 59 19.71 5.17 -9.50
N HIS A 60 18.51 4.61 -9.31
CA HIS A 60 17.27 5.36 -9.14
C HIS A 60 16.52 4.95 -7.85
N PRO A 61 17.15 5.06 -6.66
CA PRO A 61 16.54 4.56 -5.42
C PRO A 61 15.27 5.32 -5.03
N GLN A 62 15.22 6.64 -5.30
CA GLN A 62 14.02 7.45 -5.05
C GLN A 62 12.88 7.04 -5.98
N GLY A 63 13.15 6.87 -7.28
CA GLY A 63 12.22 6.31 -8.26
C GLY A 63 11.62 4.96 -7.83
N VAL A 64 12.43 4.02 -7.32
CA VAL A 64 11.91 2.73 -6.80
C VAL A 64 10.97 2.95 -5.61
N MET A 65 11.36 3.77 -4.64
CA MET A 65 10.50 4.01 -3.46
C MET A 65 9.23 4.79 -3.81
N ALA A 66 9.30 5.76 -4.72
CA ALA A 66 8.15 6.51 -5.19
C ALA A 66 7.21 5.63 -6.03
N GLY A 67 7.76 4.75 -6.85
CA GLY A 67 7.03 3.73 -7.61
C GLY A 67 6.18 2.82 -6.73
N ALA A 68 6.66 2.47 -5.54
CA ALA A 68 5.93 1.65 -4.59
C ALA A 68 4.72 2.35 -3.95
N CYS A 69 4.56 3.66 -4.14
CA CYS A 69 3.38 4.40 -3.71
C CYS A 69 2.28 4.46 -4.78
N LEU A 70 2.61 4.12 -6.03
CA LEU A 70 1.74 4.39 -7.17
C LEU A 70 0.44 3.58 -7.18
N PRO A 71 0.36 2.31 -6.75
CA PRO A 71 -0.92 1.62 -6.75
C PRO A 71 -1.99 2.36 -5.91
N ASP A 72 -1.61 2.98 -4.80
CA ASP A 72 -2.53 3.69 -3.90
C ASP A 72 -3.14 4.97 -4.51
N VAL A 73 -2.77 5.37 -5.73
CA VAL A 73 -3.49 6.46 -6.41
C VAL A 73 -4.96 6.12 -6.66
N ALA A 74 -5.35 4.83 -6.65
CA ALA A 74 -6.74 4.38 -6.77
C ALA A 74 -7.67 5.10 -5.80
N LEU A 75 -7.18 5.42 -4.59
CA LEU A 75 -7.90 6.18 -3.56
C LEU A 75 -8.39 7.56 -4.05
N THR A 76 -7.63 8.16 -4.96
CA THR A 76 -7.83 9.55 -5.42
C THR A 76 -8.26 9.64 -6.88
N ALA A 77 -8.15 8.53 -7.61
CA ALA A 77 -8.44 8.39 -9.03
C ALA A 77 -9.81 8.96 -9.40
N ARG A 78 -10.89 8.54 -8.72
CA ARG A 78 -12.26 9.02 -9.00
C ARG A 78 -12.40 10.53 -8.80
N SER A 79 -11.86 11.05 -7.69
CA SER A 79 -11.92 12.49 -7.37
C SER A 79 -11.12 13.37 -8.35
N ALA A 80 -10.14 12.78 -9.04
CA ALA A 80 -9.30 13.44 -10.02
C ALA A 80 -9.77 13.25 -11.47
N GLY A 81 -10.92 12.60 -11.69
CA GLY A 81 -11.42 12.29 -13.04
C GLY A 81 -10.56 11.26 -13.79
N ALA A 82 -9.84 10.42 -13.06
CA ALA A 82 -8.81 9.52 -13.56
C ALA A 82 -9.26 8.05 -13.36
N GLU A 83 -10.45 7.69 -13.84
CA GLU A 83 -11.13 6.43 -13.48
C GLU A 83 -10.31 5.17 -13.76
N ALA A 84 -9.52 5.13 -14.84
CA ALA A 84 -8.68 3.98 -15.16
C ALA A 84 -7.70 3.61 -14.02
N LEU A 85 -7.25 4.59 -13.23
CA LEU A 85 -6.32 4.40 -12.13
C LEU A 85 -6.94 3.72 -10.91
N THR A 86 -8.26 3.55 -10.85
CA THR A 86 -8.93 2.71 -9.83
C THR A 86 -8.54 1.23 -9.93
N SER A 87 -8.00 0.81 -11.07
CA SER A 87 -7.62 -0.59 -11.31
C SER A 87 -6.13 -0.85 -11.07
N SER A 88 -5.41 0.08 -10.46
CA SER A 88 -3.95 0.06 -10.30
C SER A 88 -3.43 -1.18 -9.54
N HIS A 89 -4.16 -1.72 -8.58
CA HIS A 89 -3.72 -2.91 -7.82
C HIS A 89 -3.75 -4.23 -8.63
N ARG A 90 -4.17 -4.21 -9.89
CA ARG A 90 -4.30 -5.42 -10.72
C ARG A 90 -3.04 -5.70 -11.56
N TRP A 91 -2.75 -6.98 -11.78
CA TRP A 91 -1.58 -7.44 -12.54
C TRP A 91 -1.47 -6.88 -13.98
N PRO A 92 -2.56 -6.79 -14.78
CA PRO A 92 -2.47 -6.22 -16.13
C PRO A 92 -1.90 -4.79 -16.17
N GLN A 93 -2.11 -4.01 -15.11
CA GLN A 93 -1.66 -2.63 -15.00
C GLN A 93 -0.15 -2.55 -14.76
N LEU A 94 0.41 -3.52 -14.02
CA LEU A 94 1.86 -3.67 -13.92
C LEU A 94 2.47 -3.97 -15.31
N HIS A 95 1.88 -4.87 -16.09
CA HIS A 95 2.37 -5.14 -17.44
C HIS A 95 2.25 -3.92 -18.36
N ALA A 96 1.12 -3.19 -18.30
CA ALA A 96 0.97 -1.94 -19.04
C ALA A 96 2.02 -0.89 -18.66
N LEU A 97 2.43 -0.84 -17.38
CA LEU A 97 3.53 0.01 -16.92
C LEU A 97 4.89 -0.46 -17.43
N MET A 98 5.15 -1.77 -17.43
CA MET A 98 6.37 -2.36 -18.01
C MET A 98 6.49 -2.00 -19.50
N ASP A 99 5.41 -2.11 -20.26
CA ASP A 99 5.38 -1.78 -21.69
C ASP A 99 5.48 -0.26 -21.96
N ALA A 100 4.97 0.57 -21.04
CA ALA A 100 4.97 2.03 -21.18
C ALA A 100 6.27 2.71 -20.75
N ALA A 101 7.15 2.03 -20.00
CA ALA A 101 8.40 2.57 -19.49
C ALA A 101 9.43 2.79 -20.61
N ARG A 102 10.07 3.96 -20.62
CA ARG A 102 10.98 4.41 -21.70
C ARG A 102 12.36 4.82 -21.21
N SER A 103 12.55 4.98 -19.90
CA SER A 103 13.82 5.40 -19.30
C SER A 103 14.16 4.55 -18.07
N ASP A 104 15.44 4.52 -17.68
CA ASP A 104 15.88 3.83 -16.47
C ASP A 104 15.13 4.33 -15.21
N ALA A 105 14.81 5.62 -15.12
CA ALA A 105 14.04 6.18 -14.01
C ALA A 105 12.60 5.63 -13.97
N GLU A 106 11.95 5.52 -15.14
CA GLU A 106 10.61 4.95 -15.23
C GLU A 106 10.61 3.44 -14.93
N HIS A 107 11.59 2.68 -15.44
CA HIS A 107 11.73 1.26 -15.11
C HIS A 107 11.98 1.05 -13.61
N ALA A 108 12.70 1.96 -12.95
CA ALA A 108 12.86 1.94 -11.50
C ALA A 108 11.53 2.17 -10.77
N ALA A 109 10.69 3.09 -11.23
CA ALA A 109 9.34 3.26 -10.69
C ALA A 109 8.48 2.00 -10.89
N VAL A 110 8.58 1.32 -12.04
CA VAL A 110 7.89 0.03 -12.28
C VAL A 110 8.37 -1.05 -11.32
N LEU A 111 9.66 -1.12 -11.03
CA LEU A 111 10.20 -2.04 -10.02
C LEU A 111 9.60 -1.79 -8.63
N GLY A 112 9.46 -0.52 -8.25
CA GLY A 112 8.76 -0.10 -7.03
C GLY A 112 7.30 -0.56 -7.01
N TYR A 113 6.58 -0.29 -8.10
CA TYR A 113 5.19 -0.68 -8.30
C TYR A 113 4.98 -2.19 -8.13
N ALA A 114 5.85 -2.99 -8.75
CA ALA A 114 5.81 -4.45 -8.65
C ALA A 114 6.02 -4.92 -7.19
N SER A 115 6.92 -4.27 -6.45
CA SER A 115 7.16 -4.60 -5.04
C SER A 115 5.94 -4.32 -4.16
N HIS A 116 5.16 -3.28 -4.46
CA HIS A 116 3.90 -2.98 -3.79
C HIS A 116 2.90 -4.12 -3.98
N LEU A 117 2.60 -4.49 -5.24
CA LEU A 117 1.63 -5.55 -5.53
C LEU A 117 2.00 -6.88 -4.88
N MET A 118 3.29 -7.23 -4.83
CA MET A 118 3.75 -8.44 -4.14
C MET A 118 3.59 -8.36 -2.62
N ALA A 119 3.82 -7.19 -2.01
CA ALA A 119 3.60 -7.02 -0.58
C ALA A 119 2.11 -7.18 -0.23
N ASP A 120 1.22 -6.72 -1.11
CA ASP A 120 -0.23 -6.79 -0.94
C ASP A 120 -0.79 -8.20 -1.00
N ILE A 121 -0.18 -9.10 -1.77
CA ILE A 121 -0.53 -10.53 -1.72
C ILE A 121 -0.52 -11.00 -0.26
N ILE A 122 0.53 -10.68 0.51
CA ILE A 122 0.58 -11.08 1.92
C ILE A 122 -0.30 -10.18 2.80
N ALA A 123 -0.36 -8.88 2.52
CA ALA A 123 -1.13 -7.92 3.30
C ALA A 123 -2.62 -8.27 3.30
N HIS A 124 -3.24 -8.30 2.12
CA HIS A 124 -4.69 -8.38 1.98
C HIS A 124 -5.22 -9.81 2.01
N ASN A 125 -4.41 -10.83 1.71
CA ASN A 125 -4.86 -12.22 1.80
C ASN A 125 -4.65 -12.84 3.19
N HIS A 126 -3.74 -12.30 4.02
CA HIS A 126 -3.37 -12.92 5.30
C HIS A 126 -3.27 -11.95 6.46
N PHE A 127 -2.46 -10.89 6.34
CA PHE A 127 -2.11 -10.05 7.47
C PHE A 127 -3.29 -9.20 7.95
N VAL A 128 -3.93 -8.45 7.05
CA VAL A 128 -5.07 -7.59 7.38
C VAL A 128 -6.28 -8.42 7.81
N PRO A 129 -6.73 -9.46 7.08
CA PRO A 129 -7.87 -10.29 7.50
C PRO A 129 -7.66 -10.97 8.86
N ALA A 130 -6.42 -11.33 9.20
CA ALA A 130 -6.14 -11.89 10.51
C ALA A 130 -6.29 -10.86 11.63
N HIS A 131 -5.92 -9.59 11.40
CA HIS A 131 -6.06 -8.55 12.40
C HIS A 131 -7.49 -8.00 12.48
N GLU A 132 -8.23 -7.97 11.36
CA GLU A 132 -9.70 -7.78 11.37
C GLU A 132 -10.36 -8.76 12.34
N ARG A 133 -10.07 -10.06 12.20
CA ARG A 133 -10.61 -11.09 13.12
C ARG A 133 -10.14 -10.96 14.57
N LEU A 134 -8.99 -10.33 14.83
CA LEU A 134 -8.40 -10.26 16.17
C LEU A 134 -8.73 -8.98 16.94
N TRP A 135 -9.02 -7.87 16.24
CA TRP A 135 -9.18 -6.54 16.84
C TRP A 135 -10.65 -6.14 16.94
N PHE A 136 -11.41 -6.09 15.84
CA PHE A 136 -12.83 -5.71 15.83
C PHE A 136 -13.60 -6.34 14.65
N GLU A 137 -14.88 -6.63 14.83
CA GLU A 137 -15.77 -7.15 13.76
C GLU A 137 -16.23 -6.07 12.75
N SER A 138 -15.63 -4.87 12.76
CA SER A 138 -15.88 -3.82 11.75
C SER A 138 -14.79 -3.87 10.68
N ASP A 139 -15.17 -4.32 9.48
CA ASP A 139 -14.24 -4.67 8.42
C ASP A 139 -13.40 -3.48 7.95
N ILE A 140 -14.05 -2.40 7.50
CA ILE A 140 -13.35 -1.26 6.89
C ILE A 140 -12.51 -0.45 7.89
N THR A 141 -13.02 -0.24 9.11
CA THR A 141 -12.33 0.56 10.13
C THR A 141 -11.10 -0.18 10.63
N THR A 142 -11.21 -1.50 10.81
CA THR A 142 -10.09 -2.30 11.29
C THR A 142 -9.02 -2.46 10.23
N HIS A 143 -9.41 -2.59 8.96
CA HIS A 143 -8.50 -2.59 7.82
C HIS A 143 -7.57 -1.38 7.86
N VAL A 144 -8.14 -0.16 7.81
CA VAL A 144 -7.39 1.10 7.84
C VAL A 144 -6.55 1.21 9.12
N ALA A 145 -7.11 0.81 10.27
CA ALA A 145 -6.40 0.88 11.54
C ALA A 145 -5.16 -0.04 11.58
N VAL A 146 -5.23 -1.21 10.98
CA VAL A 146 -4.13 -2.18 10.92
C VAL A 146 -3.02 -1.68 10.02
N GLU A 147 -3.35 -1.16 8.84
CA GLU A 147 -2.37 -0.59 7.91
C GLU A 147 -1.66 0.64 8.51
N TRP A 148 -2.41 1.57 9.10
CA TRP A 148 -1.81 2.75 9.76
C TRP A 148 -0.98 2.40 11.00
N ALA A 149 -1.40 1.37 11.73
CA ALA A 149 -0.61 0.84 12.83
C ALA A 149 0.72 0.27 12.31
N MET A 150 0.71 -0.45 11.18
CA MET A 150 1.92 -0.95 10.54
C MET A 150 2.81 0.19 10.06
N ASP A 151 2.25 1.20 9.39
CA ASP A 151 2.97 2.40 8.96
C ASP A 151 3.70 3.07 10.12
N ARG A 152 3.00 3.26 11.24
CA ARG A 152 3.64 3.82 12.44
C ARG A 152 4.77 2.93 12.96
N HIS A 153 4.61 1.62 12.89
CA HIS A 153 5.60 0.65 13.35
C HIS A 153 6.87 0.69 12.50
N VAL A 154 6.73 0.84 11.18
CA VAL A 154 7.89 0.93 10.27
C VAL A 154 8.46 2.34 10.16
N ALA A 155 7.71 3.40 10.51
CA ALA A 155 8.09 4.79 10.31
C ALA A 155 9.49 5.17 10.80
N GLY A 156 9.95 4.59 11.91
CA GLY A 156 11.30 4.85 12.44
C GLY A 156 12.44 4.27 11.60
N HIS A 157 12.14 3.45 10.59
CA HIS A 157 13.10 2.76 9.73
C HIS A 157 13.16 3.34 8.31
N LEU A 158 12.26 4.27 7.95
CA LEU A 158 12.26 4.88 6.63
C LEU A 158 13.30 6.00 6.55
N PHE A 159 14.04 6.05 5.44
CA PHE A 159 14.99 7.14 5.16
C PHE A 159 14.34 8.34 4.45
N SER A 160 13.24 8.10 3.74
CA SER A 160 12.49 9.14 3.01
C SER A 160 11.00 9.00 3.28
N ARG A 161 10.27 10.12 3.26
CA ARG A 161 8.82 10.10 3.40
C ARG A 161 8.16 9.89 2.02
N PRO A 162 7.06 9.14 1.93
CA PRO A 162 6.32 8.94 0.69
C PRO A 162 5.92 10.24 0.00
N ALA A 163 5.45 11.25 0.75
CA ALA A 163 5.06 12.54 0.18
C ALA A 163 6.24 13.26 -0.51
N ASP A 164 7.41 13.25 0.13
CA ASP A 164 8.62 13.86 -0.44
C ASP A 164 9.08 13.11 -1.70
N LEU A 165 8.95 11.77 -1.70
CA LEU A 165 9.28 10.92 -2.85
C LEU A 165 8.34 11.15 -4.04
N LEU A 166 7.03 11.21 -3.79
CA LEU A 166 6.01 11.45 -4.82
C LEU A 166 6.18 12.83 -5.47
N GLU A 167 6.51 13.86 -4.67
CA GLU A 167 6.77 15.21 -5.17
C GLU A 167 8.08 15.24 -5.99
N ALA A 168 9.16 14.64 -5.48
CA ALA A 168 10.46 14.66 -6.14
C ALA A 168 10.47 13.92 -7.50
N GLU A 169 9.73 12.82 -7.61
CA GLU A 169 9.71 11.98 -8.83
C GLU A 169 8.53 12.30 -9.76
N ARG A 170 7.73 13.34 -9.48
CA ARG A 170 6.48 13.65 -10.21
C ARG A 170 6.65 13.74 -11.73
N ASP A 171 7.76 14.31 -12.19
CA ASP A 171 8.06 14.50 -13.62
C ASP A 171 8.35 13.16 -14.33
N THR A 172 8.77 12.14 -13.59
CA THR A 172 8.91 10.76 -14.05
C THR A 172 7.58 10.01 -13.97
N LEU A 173 6.89 10.11 -12.83
CA LEU A 173 5.72 9.30 -12.51
C LEU A 173 4.49 9.67 -13.36
N ILE A 174 4.21 10.96 -13.53
CA ILE A 174 3.02 11.43 -14.25
C ILE A 174 3.02 10.95 -15.70
N PRO A 175 4.08 11.17 -16.51
CA PRO A 175 4.09 10.71 -17.90
C PRO A 175 4.03 9.18 -18.01
N LEU A 176 4.69 8.44 -17.12
CA LEU A 176 4.65 6.99 -17.09
C LEU A 176 3.21 6.48 -16.89
N MET A 177 2.54 6.95 -15.84
CA MET A 177 1.18 6.53 -15.51
C MET A 177 0.17 6.99 -16.56
N ALA A 178 0.30 8.21 -17.08
CA ALA A 178 -0.57 8.72 -18.13
C ALA A 178 -0.54 7.83 -19.38
N ARG A 179 0.64 7.36 -19.78
CA ARG A 179 0.80 6.42 -20.90
C ARG A 179 0.23 5.04 -20.58
N ALA A 180 0.58 4.45 -19.44
CA ALA A 180 0.16 3.10 -19.07
C ALA A 180 -1.36 2.98 -18.89
N PHE A 181 -1.99 3.98 -18.27
CA PHE A 181 -3.42 3.99 -17.97
C PHE A 181 -4.26 4.74 -19.00
N GLN A 182 -3.65 5.20 -20.11
CA GLN A 182 -4.30 5.99 -21.16
C GLN A 182 -5.15 7.14 -20.59
N SER A 183 -4.62 7.79 -19.55
CA SER A 183 -5.30 8.82 -18.78
C SER A 183 -4.63 10.17 -19.03
N PRO A 184 -5.39 11.28 -19.07
CA PRO A 184 -4.80 12.60 -19.27
C PRO A 184 -3.76 12.92 -18.18
N PRO A 185 -2.55 13.42 -18.52
CA PRO A 185 -1.49 13.72 -17.55
C PRO A 185 -1.93 14.64 -16.41
N GLU A 186 -2.84 15.58 -16.70
CA GLU A 186 -3.43 16.48 -15.71
C GLU A 186 -4.24 15.75 -14.65
N ASN A 187 -5.02 14.73 -15.03
CA ASN A 187 -5.84 13.94 -14.11
C ASN A 187 -4.95 13.02 -13.25
N VAL A 188 -3.93 12.42 -13.86
CA VAL A 188 -2.90 11.65 -13.14
C VAL A 188 -2.16 12.53 -12.13
N GLY A 189 -1.73 13.72 -12.56
CA GLY A 189 -1.07 14.69 -11.68
C GLY A 189 -1.95 15.13 -10.53
N GLN A 190 -3.25 15.34 -10.79
CA GLN A 190 -4.23 15.70 -9.75
C GLN A 190 -4.46 14.56 -8.75
N ALA A 191 -4.51 13.31 -9.21
CA ALA A 191 -4.60 12.13 -8.34
C ALA A 191 -3.37 12.04 -7.42
N LEU A 192 -2.16 12.07 -8.00
CA LEU A 192 -0.90 12.04 -7.25
C LEU A 192 -0.78 13.19 -6.25
N ALA A 193 -1.13 14.41 -6.64
CA ALA A 193 -1.11 15.57 -5.75
C ALA A 193 -2.13 15.46 -4.60
N THR A 194 -3.27 14.81 -4.84
CA THR A 194 -4.28 14.57 -3.80
C THR A 194 -3.81 13.50 -2.82
N LEU A 195 -3.21 12.40 -3.33
CA LEU A 195 -2.61 11.35 -2.50
C LEU A 195 -1.49 11.92 -1.62
N THR A 196 -0.58 12.69 -2.21
CA THR A 196 0.56 13.34 -1.53
C THR A 196 0.12 14.28 -0.41
N ARG A 197 -0.91 15.10 -0.66
CA ARG A 197 -1.49 16.00 0.37
C ARG A 197 -2.19 15.23 1.47
N GLY A 198 -2.96 14.21 1.12
CA GLY A 198 -3.63 13.34 2.09
C GLY A 198 -2.63 12.64 3.01
N GLU A 199 -1.53 12.14 2.45
CA GLU A 199 -0.46 11.47 3.19
C GLU A 199 0.22 12.43 4.16
N SER A 200 0.58 13.62 3.67
CA SER A 200 1.16 14.67 4.52
C SER A 200 0.25 15.05 5.68
N TRP A 201 -1.05 15.16 5.42
CA TRP A 201 -2.05 15.45 6.44
C TRP A 201 -2.16 14.31 7.47
N LEU A 202 -2.27 13.05 7.03
CA LEU A 202 -2.32 11.88 7.91
C LEU A 202 -1.12 11.80 8.85
N ARG A 203 0.07 12.17 8.37
CA ARG A 203 1.28 12.20 9.20
C ARG A 203 1.29 13.36 10.18
N SER A 204 0.86 14.54 9.75
CA SER A 204 0.77 15.72 10.62
C SER A 204 -0.30 15.60 11.72
N SER A 205 -1.38 14.87 11.46
CA SER A 205 -2.48 14.69 12.42
C SER A 205 -2.17 13.67 13.53
N HIS A 206 -1.11 12.88 13.37
CA HIS A 206 -0.70 11.81 14.29
C HIS A 206 -1.78 10.73 14.56
N VAL A 207 -2.86 10.68 13.78
CA VAL A 207 -3.94 9.69 13.96
C VAL A 207 -3.41 8.25 13.85
N HIS A 208 -2.57 7.99 12.85
CA HIS A 208 -1.87 6.71 12.66
C HIS A 208 -1.04 6.29 13.90
N ALA A 209 -0.42 7.26 14.60
CA ALA A 209 0.33 7.00 15.82
C ALA A 209 -0.60 6.63 16.99
N GLY A 210 -1.72 7.34 17.14
CA GLY A 210 -2.74 7.04 18.14
C GLY A 210 -3.28 5.62 18.01
N LEU A 211 -3.61 5.18 16.79
CA LEU A 211 -4.09 3.82 16.51
C LEU A 211 -3.05 2.75 16.88
N TYR A 212 -1.78 2.97 16.54
CA TYR A 212 -0.70 2.04 16.93
C TYR A 212 -0.54 1.93 18.45
N HIS A 213 -0.59 3.05 19.17
CA HIS A 213 -0.50 3.05 20.63
C HIS A 213 -1.70 2.31 21.25
N ALA A 214 -2.91 2.53 20.76
CA ALA A 214 -4.10 1.78 21.17
C ALA A 214 -3.92 0.27 20.92
N ALA A 215 -3.49 -0.12 19.71
CA ALA A 215 -3.23 -1.52 19.36
C ALA A 215 -2.21 -2.18 20.30
N ARG A 216 -1.15 -1.47 20.70
CA ARG A 216 -0.16 -1.98 21.67
C ARG A 216 -0.69 -2.15 23.08
N LEU A 217 -1.63 -1.30 23.50
CA LEU A 217 -2.29 -1.42 24.80
C LEU A 217 -3.23 -2.63 24.84
N VAL A 218 -3.98 -2.86 23.74
CA VAL A 218 -4.92 -3.98 23.61
C VAL A 218 -4.19 -5.31 23.36
N ASP A 219 -3.09 -5.30 22.60
CA ASP A 219 -2.34 -6.50 22.24
C ASP A 219 -0.82 -6.32 22.37
N ARG A 220 -0.29 -6.77 23.51
CA ARG A 220 1.15 -6.73 23.80
C ARG A 220 2.02 -7.52 22.80
N ARG A 221 1.43 -8.41 21.99
CA ARG A 221 2.15 -9.21 20.98
C ARG A 221 2.08 -8.60 19.57
N VAL A 222 1.41 -7.46 19.39
CA VAL A 222 1.27 -6.80 18.08
C VAL A 222 2.62 -6.55 17.41
N GLN A 223 3.60 -6.05 18.15
CA GLN A 223 4.94 -5.76 17.62
C GLN A 223 5.62 -7.03 17.08
N ARG A 224 5.51 -8.15 17.80
CA ARG A 224 6.05 -9.44 17.34
C ARG A 224 5.37 -9.88 16.04
N ARG A 225 4.05 -9.75 15.95
CA ARG A 225 3.30 -10.13 14.73
C ARG A 225 3.65 -9.24 13.54
N PHE A 226 3.81 -7.95 13.77
CA PHE A 226 4.18 -7.01 12.72
C PHE A 226 5.59 -7.33 12.20
N ASN A 227 6.55 -7.57 13.09
CA ASN A 227 7.89 -8.01 12.71
C ASN A 227 7.89 -9.34 11.94
N LEU A 228 7.04 -10.30 12.34
CA LEU A 228 6.90 -11.55 11.60
C LEU A 228 6.38 -11.30 10.18
N TYR A 229 5.32 -10.48 10.03
CA TYR A 229 4.83 -10.07 8.71
C TYR A 229 5.94 -9.42 7.87
N LEU A 230 6.63 -8.41 8.40
CA LEU A 230 7.70 -7.71 7.68
C LEU A 230 8.81 -8.67 7.24
N ASN A 231 9.22 -9.61 8.10
CA ASN A 231 10.24 -10.60 7.77
C ASN A 231 9.77 -11.57 6.68
N HIS A 232 8.55 -12.09 6.80
CA HIS A 232 8.01 -13.05 5.85
C HIS A 232 7.78 -12.42 4.48
N THR A 233 7.18 -11.23 4.42
CA THR A 233 6.99 -10.48 3.18
C THR A 233 8.33 -10.13 2.55
N GLY A 234 9.29 -9.61 3.32
CA GLY A 234 10.62 -9.28 2.83
C GLY A 234 11.37 -10.46 2.19
N ARG A 235 11.23 -11.67 2.74
CA ARG A 235 11.80 -12.89 2.12
C ARG A 235 11.16 -13.23 0.78
N ARG A 236 9.85 -13.02 0.64
CA ARG A 236 9.08 -13.36 -0.57
C ARG A 236 9.25 -12.36 -1.70
N LEU A 237 9.63 -11.12 -1.38
CA LEU A 237 10.06 -10.15 -2.39
C LEU A 237 11.32 -10.60 -3.15
N GLY A 238 12.06 -11.61 -2.67
CA GLY A 238 13.10 -12.28 -3.47
C GLY A 238 12.56 -12.96 -4.74
N GLN A 239 11.26 -13.24 -4.80
CA GLN A 239 10.58 -13.84 -5.95
C GLN A 239 10.17 -12.79 -7.01
N LEU A 240 10.44 -11.50 -6.77
CA LEU A 240 10.09 -10.39 -7.68
C LEU A 240 10.69 -10.54 -9.08
N GLY A 241 11.84 -11.21 -9.20
CA GLY A 241 12.44 -11.51 -10.51
C GLY A 241 11.50 -12.28 -11.43
N ARG A 242 10.79 -13.29 -10.91
CA ARG A 242 9.81 -14.09 -11.66
C ARG A 242 8.67 -13.24 -12.21
N LEU A 243 8.17 -12.31 -11.38
CA LEU A 243 7.11 -11.37 -11.79
C LEU A 243 7.57 -10.48 -12.95
N LEU A 244 8.82 -9.99 -12.89
CA LEU A 244 9.39 -9.13 -13.92
C LEU A 244 9.79 -9.89 -15.19
N GLU A 245 10.01 -11.20 -15.09
CA GLU A 245 10.16 -12.11 -16.24
C GLU A 245 8.81 -12.45 -16.90
N GLY A 246 7.69 -11.98 -16.34
CA GLY A 246 6.35 -12.15 -16.90
C GLY A 246 5.55 -13.31 -16.30
N GLU A 247 6.07 -14.01 -15.28
CA GLU A 247 5.26 -14.98 -14.54
C GLU A 247 4.20 -14.25 -13.70
N LEU A 248 2.97 -14.76 -13.70
CA LEU A 248 1.91 -14.23 -12.85
C LEU A 248 1.85 -15.01 -11.53
N PRO A 249 1.75 -14.32 -10.38
CA PRO A 249 1.52 -14.96 -9.09
C PRO A 249 0.21 -15.77 -9.09
N GLY A 250 0.16 -16.84 -8.30
CA GLY A 250 -1.05 -17.63 -8.10
C GLY A 250 -2.10 -16.93 -7.23
N TRP A 251 -1.77 -15.72 -6.77
CA TRP A 251 -2.54 -14.89 -5.84
C TRP A 251 -2.79 -13.51 -6.45
N THR A 252 -3.87 -12.88 -6.04
CA THR A 252 -4.13 -11.47 -6.36
C THR A 252 -3.57 -10.58 -5.25
N ALA A 253 -3.05 -9.40 -5.63
CA ALA A 253 -2.64 -8.38 -4.69
C ALA A 253 -3.84 -7.92 -3.85
N GLU A 254 -4.94 -7.59 -4.51
CA GLU A 254 -6.21 -7.22 -3.90
C GLU A 254 -7.19 -8.41 -3.89
N VAL A 255 -7.95 -8.55 -2.80
CA VAL A 255 -8.95 -9.59 -2.63
C VAL A 255 -10.15 -9.04 -1.88
N GLU A 256 -11.35 -9.47 -2.29
CA GLU A 256 -12.59 -9.14 -1.58
C GLU A 256 -12.46 -9.48 -0.08
N PRO A 257 -12.72 -8.51 0.84
CA PRO A 257 -12.49 -8.72 2.28
C PRO A 257 -13.20 -9.95 2.86
N LEU A 258 -14.40 -10.25 2.37
CA LEU A 258 -15.17 -11.45 2.76
C LEU A 258 -14.46 -12.74 2.34
N ALA A 259 -13.94 -12.79 1.11
CA ALA A 259 -13.22 -13.95 0.59
C ALA A 259 -11.88 -14.15 1.34
N ALA A 260 -11.18 -13.05 1.64
CA ALA A 260 -9.94 -13.07 2.40
C ALA A 260 -10.14 -13.64 3.82
N ARG A 261 -11.21 -13.21 4.51
CA ARG A 261 -11.59 -13.74 5.83
C ARG A 261 -12.03 -15.19 5.79
N ALA A 262 -12.78 -15.61 4.76
CA ALA A 262 -13.22 -16.98 4.60
C ALA A 262 -12.03 -17.97 4.55
N ARG A 263 -10.91 -17.58 3.91
CA ARG A 263 -9.68 -18.38 3.89
C ARG A 263 -9.07 -18.61 5.27
N LEU A 264 -9.26 -17.67 6.20
CA LEU A 264 -8.82 -17.80 7.59
C LEU A 264 -9.87 -18.47 8.49
N GLY A 265 -11.06 -18.80 7.99
CA GLY A 265 -12.20 -19.30 8.77
C GLY A 265 -11.85 -20.49 9.65
N GLY A 266 -11.17 -21.50 9.10
CA GLY A 266 -10.74 -22.70 9.81
C GLY A 266 -9.55 -22.52 10.77
N THR A 267 -8.90 -21.36 10.79
CA THR A 267 -7.69 -21.13 11.60
C THR A 267 -8.06 -20.63 13.02
N PRO A 268 -7.68 -21.35 14.09
CA PRO A 268 -7.93 -20.89 15.46
C PRO A 268 -7.23 -19.57 15.80
N ASN A 269 -7.87 -18.69 16.58
CA ASN A 269 -7.30 -17.40 17.00
C ASN A 269 -5.93 -17.54 17.69
N ARG A 270 -5.68 -18.64 18.41
CA ARG A 270 -4.37 -18.91 19.03
C ARG A 270 -3.24 -19.02 17.99
N ILE A 271 -3.53 -19.56 16.82
CA ILE A 271 -2.58 -19.71 15.71
C ILE A 271 -2.35 -18.33 15.08
N LEU A 272 -3.42 -17.59 14.74
CA LEU A 272 -3.32 -16.23 14.19
C LEU A 272 -2.51 -15.29 15.10
N ARG A 273 -2.62 -15.46 16.44
CA ARG A 273 -1.83 -14.69 17.41
C ARG A 273 -0.37 -15.14 17.52
N ALA A 274 -0.05 -16.38 17.15
CA ALA A 274 1.27 -17.00 17.32
C ALA A 274 2.15 -16.94 16.07
N CYS A 275 1.59 -17.33 14.92
CA CYS A 275 2.24 -17.36 13.60
C CYS A 275 1.15 -17.33 12.51
N LEU A 276 1.23 -16.37 11.59
CA LEU A 276 0.37 -16.36 10.41
C LEU A 276 0.85 -17.45 9.44
N PRO A 277 -0.02 -18.37 8.99
CA PRO A 277 0.32 -19.27 7.90
C PRO A 277 0.41 -18.45 6.61
N LEU A 278 1.62 -18.31 6.09
CA LEU A 278 1.89 -17.51 4.89
C LEU A 278 2.42 -18.42 3.78
N PRO A 279 1.93 -18.30 2.54
CA PRO A 279 2.43 -19.12 1.42
C PRO A 279 3.94 -18.93 1.28
N GLU A 280 4.70 -20.01 1.07
CA GLU A 280 6.15 -19.91 0.87
C GLU A 280 6.48 -19.40 -0.54
N ASP A 281 5.72 -19.83 -1.54
CA ASP A 281 5.82 -19.41 -2.94
C ASP A 281 4.53 -18.70 -3.36
N LEU A 282 4.66 -17.44 -3.80
CA LEU A 282 3.53 -16.61 -4.24
C LEU A 282 3.04 -16.99 -5.65
N PHE A 283 3.74 -17.87 -6.36
CA PHE A 283 3.40 -18.32 -7.71
C PHE A 283 2.67 -19.67 -7.74
N LEU A 284 2.57 -20.34 -6.60
CA LEU A 284 1.70 -21.51 -6.45
C LEU A 284 0.24 -21.05 -6.27
N ARG A 285 -0.69 -21.84 -6.79
CA ARG A 285 -2.13 -21.55 -6.70
C ARG A 285 -2.59 -21.43 -5.24
N ALA A 286 -3.42 -20.43 -5.00
CA ALA A 286 -4.08 -20.17 -3.72
C ALA A 286 -5.10 -21.24 -3.31
#